data_AF-A0A1Q6LPR6-F1
#
_entry.id   AF-A0A1Q6LPR6-F1
#
_cell.length_a   1.000
_cell.length_b   1.000
_cell.length_c   1.000
_cell.angle_alpha   90.00
_cell.angle_beta   90.00
_cell.angle_gamma   90.00
#
_symmetry.space_group_name_H-M   'P 1'
#
loop_
_entity.id
_entity.type
_entity.pdbx_description
1 polymer ?
#
loop_
_entity_poly.entity_id
_entity_poly.type
_entity_poly.pdbx_seq_one_letter_code
_entity_poly.pdbx_strand_id
1 'polypeptide(L)'
;MINPTKMENAYDNLVELGVDVTYAQGYKKGTEQVDDALVAEALAAAKAADVAVVFAGLTEEFEGEGYDRANIEMPANHNQLIEQVAAANPNTVVVLAGGSVIHMPWLNSAKLWLVF
;
A
#
# COMPACT_ATOMS: atom_id res chain seq x y z
N MET A 1 22.77 2.79 -11.40
CA MET A 1 21.90 3.49 -10.44
C MET A 1 21.62 4.88 -10.97
N ILE A 2 20.35 5.28 -11.07
CA ILE A 2 19.94 6.61 -11.54
C ILE A 2 19.69 7.48 -10.31
N ASN A 3 20.29 8.67 -10.24
CA ASN A 3 20.04 9.64 -9.17
C ASN A 3 19.10 10.74 -9.70
N PRO A 4 17.83 10.80 -9.27
CA PRO A 4 16.89 11.77 -9.79
C PRO A 4 17.25 13.19 -9.32
N THR A 5 16.97 14.19 -10.16
CA THR A 5 17.20 15.60 -9.81
C THR A 5 16.19 16.13 -8.78
N LYS A 6 15.03 15.46 -8.65
CA LYS A 6 13.99 15.74 -7.67
C LYS A 6 13.29 14.42 -7.33
N MET A 7 13.01 14.19 -6.04
CA MET A 7 12.26 13.04 -5.55
C MET A 7 11.23 13.54 -4.53
N GLU A 8 9.99 13.09 -4.70
CA GLU A 8 8.85 13.49 -3.89
C GLU A 8 8.09 12.23 -3.44
N ASN A 9 7.39 12.31 -2.31
CA ASN A 9 6.53 11.23 -1.83
C ASN A 9 5.12 11.77 -1.50
N ALA A 10 4.14 10.88 -1.49
CA ALA A 10 2.75 11.25 -1.32
C ALA A 10 2.47 11.92 0.04
N TYR A 11 3.12 11.45 1.12
CA TYR A 11 2.91 11.98 2.46
C TYR A 11 3.31 13.45 2.56
N ASP A 12 4.55 13.79 2.16
CA ASP A 12 5.06 15.16 2.23
C ASP A 12 4.21 16.11 1.38
N ASN A 13 3.77 15.67 0.19
CA ASN A 13 2.91 16.46 -0.68
C ASN A 13 1.52 16.70 -0.08
N LEU A 14 0.92 15.70 0.59
CA LEU A 14 -0.37 15.89 1.25
C LEU A 14 -0.26 16.86 2.43
N VAL A 15 0.83 16.78 3.20
CA VAL A 15 1.12 17.73 4.27
C VAL A 15 1.32 19.14 3.72
N GLU A 16 2.07 19.31 2.63
CA GLU A 16 2.28 20.60 1.98
C GLU A 16 0.98 21.22 1.44
N LEU A 17 0.05 20.39 0.96
CA LEU A 17 -1.29 20.81 0.55
C LEU A 17 -2.20 21.18 1.74
N GLY A 18 -1.74 21.01 2.98
CA GLY A 18 -2.50 21.31 4.20
C GLY A 18 -3.58 20.28 4.53
N VAL A 19 -3.46 19.05 4.01
CA VAL A 19 -4.36 17.95 4.35
C VAL A 19 -4.02 17.44 5.76
N ASP A 20 -5.04 17.21 6.59
CA ASP A 20 -4.85 16.53 7.88
C ASP A 20 -4.56 15.05 7.63
N VAL A 21 -3.29 14.67 7.75
CA VAL A 21 -2.81 13.32 7.45
C VAL A 21 -2.20 12.69 8.69
N THR A 22 -2.64 11.46 8.96
CA THR A 22 -1.98 10.54 9.88
C THR A 22 -1.32 9.43 9.08
N TYR A 23 -0.05 9.14 9.38
CA TYR A 23 0.67 8.02 8.78
C TYR A 23 0.70 6.83 9.73
N ALA A 24 0.49 5.63 9.16
CA ALA A 24 0.72 4.35 9.80
C ALA A 24 1.42 3.43 8.80
N GLN A 25 2.45 2.69 9.25
CA GLN A 25 3.31 1.93 8.35
C GLN A 25 2.61 0.70 7.74
N GLY A 26 1.78 0.00 8.51
CA GLY A 26 0.96 -1.13 8.04
C GLY A 26 1.70 -2.46 7.81
N TYR A 27 2.88 -2.46 7.18
CA TYR A 27 3.68 -3.68 6.91
C TYR A 27 5.19 -3.42 6.91
N LYS A 28 5.99 -4.49 6.91
CA LYS A 28 7.45 -4.44 6.73
C LYS A 28 7.81 -4.90 5.32
N LYS A 29 8.68 -4.16 4.64
CA LYS A 29 9.25 -4.57 3.34
C LYS A 29 10.17 -5.79 3.50
N GLY A 30 10.35 -6.54 2.42
CA GLY A 30 11.21 -7.73 2.38
C GLY A 30 10.68 -8.94 3.15
N THR A 31 9.42 -8.93 3.58
CA THR A 31 8.77 -10.06 4.23
C THR A 31 7.30 -10.11 3.84
N GLU A 32 6.75 -11.32 3.74
CA GLU A 32 5.31 -11.54 3.61
C GLU A 32 4.62 -11.74 4.96
N GLN A 33 5.38 -11.71 6.06
CA GLN A 33 4.83 -11.84 7.41
C GLN A 33 4.00 -10.61 7.76
N VAL A 34 2.85 -10.88 8.36
CA VAL A 34 1.98 -9.87 8.94
C VAL A 34 2.55 -9.45 10.28
N ASP A 35 2.63 -8.14 10.52
CA ASP A 35 2.98 -7.58 11.82
C ASP A 35 1.70 -7.01 12.46
N ASP A 36 1.14 -7.75 13.40
CA ASP A 36 -0.15 -7.41 14.00
C ASP A 36 -0.16 -6.03 14.68
N ALA A 37 0.99 -5.56 15.19
CA ALA A 37 1.09 -4.25 15.80
C ALA A 37 0.97 -3.14 14.75
N LEU A 38 1.65 -3.29 13.61
CA LEU A 38 1.56 -2.34 12.49
C LEU A 38 0.17 -2.35 11.85
N VAL A 39 -0.45 -3.53 11.75
CA VAL A 39 -1.84 -3.64 11.26
C VAL A 39 -2.78 -2.95 12.23
N ALA A 40 -2.68 -3.20 13.54
CA ALA A 40 -3.55 -2.56 14.54
C ALA A 40 -3.44 -1.03 14.51
N GLU A 41 -2.24 -0.49 14.37
CA GLU A 41 -2.00 0.95 14.20
C GLU A 41 -2.68 1.49 12.94
N ALA A 42 -2.50 0.83 11.80
CA ALA A 42 -3.13 1.21 10.53
C ALA A 42 -4.66 1.19 10.61
N LEU A 43 -5.24 0.19 11.28
CA LEU A 43 -6.69 0.10 11.48
C LEU A 43 -7.21 1.20 12.41
N ALA A 44 -6.45 1.58 13.44
CA ALA A 44 -6.82 2.69 14.32
C ALA A 44 -6.83 4.02 13.55
N ALA A 45 -5.79 4.28 12.75
CA ALA A 45 -5.71 5.46 11.90
C ALA A 45 -6.84 5.49 10.86
N ALA A 46 -7.08 4.37 10.16
CA ALA A 46 -8.12 4.27 9.15
C ALA A 46 -9.52 4.55 9.70
N LYS A 47 -9.84 4.07 10.92
CA LYS A 47 -11.14 4.32 11.57
C LYS A 47 -11.37 5.78 11.93
N ALA A 48 -10.31 6.54 12.18
CA ALA A 48 -10.38 7.94 12.58
C ALA A 48 -10.40 8.91 11.39
N ALA A 49 -10.05 8.44 10.18
CA ALA A 49 -9.92 9.27 8.99
C ALA A 49 -11.20 9.28 8.13
N ASP A 50 -11.43 10.38 7.42
CA ASP A 50 -12.51 10.47 6.42
C ASP A 50 -12.27 9.52 5.23
N VAL A 51 -11.00 9.35 4.85
CA VAL A 51 -10.54 8.51 3.73
C VAL A 51 -9.26 7.77 4.16
N ALA A 52 -9.19 6.47 3.88
CA ALA A 52 -7.97 5.69 4.05
C ALA A 52 -7.28 5.49 2.69
N VAL A 53 -5.99 5.83 2.59
CA VAL A 53 -5.20 5.62 1.37
C VAL A 53 -4.11 4.60 1.66
N VAL A 54 -4.18 3.43 1.01
CA VAL A 54 -3.25 2.32 1.23
C VAL A 54 -2.28 2.22 0.04
N PHE A 55 -0.99 2.38 0.30
CA PHE A 55 0.07 2.20 -0.69
C PHE A 55 0.61 0.77 -0.60
N ALA A 56 0.41 -0.01 -1.65
CA ALA A 56 0.78 -1.42 -1.72
C ALA A 56 1.31 -1.77 -3.12
N GLY A 57 1.79 -3.00 -3.30
CA GLY A 57 2.19 -3.51 -4.62
C GLY A 57 3.42 -4.40 -4.56
N LEU A 58 4.19 -4.39 -5.64
CA LEU A 58 5.43 -5.15 -5.80
C LEU A 58 6.60 -4.29 -5.29
N THR A 59 7.12 -4.63 -4.11
CA THR A 59 8.35 -4.01 -3.63
C THR A 59 9.56 -4.62 -4.34
N GLU A 60 10.74 -4.01 -4.18
CA GLU A 60 11.99 -4.41 -4.86
C GLU A 60 12.39 -5.88 -4.62
N GLU A 61 11.85 -6.51 -3.56
CA GLU A 61 12.10 -7.92 -3.27
C GLU A 61 11.21 -8.89 -4.08
N PHE A 62 10.13 -8.40 -4.68
CA PHE A 62 9.16 -9.20 -5.44
C PHE A 62 9.18 -8.92 -6.95
N GLU A 63 10.01 -7.97 -7.38
CA GLU A 63 10.26 -7.65 -8.78
C GLU A 63 11.70 -7.12 -8.96
N GLY A 64 12.44 -7.65 -9.93
CA GLY A 64 13.81 -7.25 -10.18
C GLY A 64 14.32 -7.66 -11.56
N GLU A 65 15.49 -7.12 -11.93
CA GLU A 65 16.09 -7.35 -13.24
C GLU A 65 16.78 -8.72 -13.31
N GLY A 66 16.65 -9.39 -14.47
CA GLY A 66 17.38 -10.63 -14.77
C GLY A 66 16.70 -11.92 -14.33
N TYR A 67 15.45 -11.86 -13.86
CA TYR A 67 14.64 -13.03 -13.55
C TYR A 67 13.15 -12.73 -13.73
N ASP A 68 12.37 -13.77 -14.04
CA ASP A 68 10.92 -13.69 -14.08
C ASP A 68 10.33 -13.92 -12.69
N ARG A 69 9.15 -13.32 -12.44
CA ARG A 69 8.36 -13.61 -11.25
C ARG A 69 7.81 -15.04 -11.32
N ALA A 70 7.75 -15.70 -10.16
CA ALA A 70 7.20 -17.06 -10.06
C ALA A 70 5.67 -17.11 -10.24
N ASN A 71 4.98 -16.03 -9.92
CA ASN A 71 3.53 -15.88 -10.03
C ASN A 71 3.15 -14.38 -10.09
N ILE A 72 1.87 -14.09 -10.25
CA ILE A 72 1.32 -12.73 -10.32
C ILE A 72 0.81 -12.21 -8.97
N GLU A 73 1.02 -12.95 -7.87
CA GLU A 73 0.54 -12.57 -6.55
C GLU A 73 1.35 -11.39 -5.99
N MET A 74 0.66 -10.59 -5.17
CA MET A 74 1.27 -9.58 -4.30
C MET A 74 1.60 -10.23 -2.94
N PRO A 75 2.57 -9.69 -2.16
CA PRO A 75 2.83 -10.15 -0.81
C PRO A 75 1.56 -10.33 0.02
N ALA A 76 1.43 -11.48 0.68
CA ALA A 76 0.20 -11.83 1.39
C ALA A 76 -0.18 -10.80 2.47
N ASN A 77 0.81 -10.23 3.16
CA ASN A 77 0.61 -9.18 4.15
C ASN A 77 0.02 -7.89 3.55
N HIS A 78 0.32 -7.55 2.30
CA HIS A 78 -0.27 -6.38 1.63
C HIS A 78 -1.75 -6.62 1.33
N ASN A 79 -2.09 -7.80 0.79
CA ASN A 79 -3.49 -8.18 0.53
C ASN A 79 -4.30 -8.14 1.83
N GLN A 80 -3.77 -8.76 2.90
CA GLN A 80 -4.43 -8.79 4.19
C GLN A 80 -4.60 -7.39 4.82
N LEU A 81 -3.59 -6.52 4.69
CA LEU A 81 -3.71 -5.14 5.17
C LEU A 81 -4.83 -4.38 4.43
N ILE A 82 -4.90 -4.50 3.10
CA ILE A 82 -5.94 -3.84 2.30
C ILE A 82 -7.33 -4.31 2.71
N GLU A 83 -7.53 -5.63 2.85
CA GLU A 83 -8.83 -6.18 3.26
C GLU A 83 -9.26 -5.66 4.63
N GLN A 84 -8.35 -5.65 5.60
CA GLN A 84 -8.67 -5.20 6.95
C GLN A 84 -8.91 -3.69 7.01
N VAL A 85 -8.11 -2.88 6.31
CA VAL A 85 -8.30 -1.42 6.24
C VAL A 85 -9.62 -1.08 5.54
N ALA A 86 -9.92 -1.74 4.42
CA ALA A 86 -11.18 -1.56 3.70
C ALA A 86 -12.41 -1.93 4.53
N ALA A 87 -12.30 -2.99 5.34
CA ALA A 87 -13.35 -3.36 6.29
C ALA A 87 -13.51 -2.33 7.44
N ALA A 88 -12.40 -1.74 7.90
CA ALA A 88 -12.39 -0.75 8.97
C ALA A 88 -12.86 0.64 8.50
N ASN A 89 -12.58 0.99 7.24
CA ASN A 89 -13.02 2.22 6.60
C ASN A 89 -13.45 1.94 5.14
N PRO A 90 -14.76 1.92 4.85
CA PRO A 90 -15.26 1.73 3.49
C PRO A 90 -14.77 2.81 2.51
N ASN A 91 -14.37 4.00 2.97
CA ASN A 91 -13.72 5.03 2.14
C ASN A 91 -12.24 4.72 1.88
N THR A 92 -11.93 3.50 1.46
CA THR A 92 -10.56 3.08 1.17
C THR A 92 -10.20 3.23 -0.31
N VAL A 93 -9.08 3.91 -0.56
CA VAL A 93 -8.41 4.03 -1.85
C VAL A 93 -7.11 3.21 -1.78
N VAL A 94 -6.88 2.36 -2.78
CA VAL A 94 -5.62 1.60 -2.89
C VAL A 94 -4.78 2.16 -4.02
N VAL A 95 -3.54 2.52 -3.72
CA VAL A 95 -2.53 2.95 -4.69
C VAL A 95 -1.55 1.80 -4.87
N LEU A 96 -1.54 1.22 -6.07
CA LEU A 96 -0.66 0.13 -6.45
C LEU A 96 0.60 0.65 -7.15
N ALA A 97 1.76 0.23 -6.65
CA ALA A 97 3.05 0.45 -7.29
C ALA A 97 3.67 -0.90 -7.71
N GLY A 98 4.01 -1.05 -8.98
CA GLY A 98 4.68 -2.24 -9.49
C GLY A 98 4.79 -2.23 -11.01
N GLY A 99 5.86 -2.80 -11.56
CA GLY A 99 6.13 -2.80 -13.01
C GLY A 99 5.37 -3.86 -13.80
N SER A 100 4.67 -4.78 -13.13
CA SER A 100 4.03 -5.95 -13.74
C SER A 100 2.59 -6.13 -13.25
N VAL A 101 1.87 -7.10 -13.84
CA VAL A 101 0.49 -7.42 -13.47
C VAL A 101 0.39 -7.98 -12.05
N ILE A 102 -0.67 -7.61 -11.33
CA ILE A 102 -0.92 -8.04 -9.94
C ILE A 102 -2.32 -8.65 -9.85
N HIS A 103 -2.43 -9.80 -9.19
CA HIS A 103 -3.71 -10.37 -8.80
C HIS A 103 -4.28 -9.63 -7.57
N MET A 104 -5.55 -9.19 -7.67
CA MET A 104 -6.20 -8.33 -6.69
C MET A 104 -7.44 -9.02 -6.07
N PRO A 105 -7.28 -9.93 -5.09
CA PRO A 105 -8.42 -10.64 -4.48
C PRO A 105 -9.38 -9.71 -3.72
N TRP A 106 -8.90 -8.54 -3.27
CA TRP A 106 -9.62 -7.53 -2.49
C TRP A 106 -10.35 -6.49 -3.35
N LEU A 107 -10.43 -6.67 -4.68
CA LEU A 107 -10.98 -5.67 -5.62
C LEU A 107 -12.38 -5.17 -5.24
N ASN A 108 -13.20 -6.04 -4.65
CA ASN A 108 -14.58 -5.72 -4.23
C ASN A 108 -14.67 -5.05 -2.84
N SER A 109 -13.55 -4.98 -2.11
CA SER A 109 -13.49 -4.42 -0.76
C SER A 109 -13.15 -2.93 -0.76
N ALA A 110 -12.36 -2.46 -1.74
CA ALA A 110 -11.94 -1.05 -1.85
C ALA A 110 -12.88 -0.23 -2.76
N LYS A 111 -12.98 1.08 -2.51
CA LYS A 111 -13.82 1.99 -3.32
C LYS A 111 -13.17 2.42 -4.62
N LEU A 112 -11.86 2.59 -4.62
CA LEU A 112 -11.09 3.00 -5.78
C LEU A 112 -9.69 2.37 -5.73
N TRP A 113 -9.16 2.05 -6.89
CA TRP A 113 -7.79 1.58 -7.05
C TRP A 113 -7.11 2.33 -8.21
N LEU A 114 -5.84 2.65 -8.02
CA LEU A 114 -4.98 3.30 -9.01
C LEU A 114 -3.73 2.44 -9.22
N VAL A 115 -3.31 2.28 -10.47
CA VAL A 115 -2.10 1.53 -10.83
C VAL A 115 -1.09 2.51 -11.42
N PHE A 116 0.13 2.52 -10.88
CA PHE A 116 1.25 3.36 -11.30
C PHE A 116 2.45 2.52 -11.73
#